data_AF-K1RGF8-F1
#
_entry.id   AF-K1RGF8-F1
#
_cell.length_a   1.000
_cell.length_b   1.000
_cell.length_c   1.000
_cell.angle_alpha   90.00
_cell.angle_beta   90.00
_cell.angle_gamma   90.00
#
_symmetry.space_group_name_H-M   'P 1'
#
loop_
_entity.id
_entity.type
_entity.pdbx_description
1 polymer ?
#
loop_
_entity_poly.entity_id
_entity_poly.type
_entity_poly.pdbx_seq_one_letter_code
_entity_poly.pdbx_strand_id
1 'polypeptide(L)' 'MGKKEEDVLVALSTLHPVTGRFDAIRSPKGYTAIVDYAHTPDALVNVLNAIHGVLEGKGK' A
#
# COMPACT_ATOMS: atom_id res chain seq x y z
N MET A 1 -27.34 -2.75 -7.33
CA MET A 1 -27.13 -3.18 -5.93
C MET A 1 -26.88 -1.93 -5.10
N GLY A 2 -27.89 -1.41 -4.41
CA GLY A 2 -27.78 -0.19 -3.61
C GLY A 2 -27.62 -0.53 -2.13
N LYS A 3 -26.38 -0.53 -1.64
CA LYS A 3 -26.08 -0.55 -0.20
C LYS A 3 -26.14 0.89 0.32
N LYS A 4 -26.54 1.08 1.58
CA LYS A 4 -26.44 2.41 2.21
C LYS A 4 -24.97 2.79 2.32
N GLU A 5 -24.66 4.07 2.17
CA GLU A 5 -23.29 4.59 2.21
C GLU A 5 -22.58 4.19 3.52
N GLU A 6 -23.31 4.25 4.63
CA GLU A 6 -22.86 3.83 5.95
C GLU A 6 -22.36 2.38 5.97
N ASP A 7 -23.12 1.46 5.37
CA ASP A 7 -22.76 0.04 5.29
C ASP A 7 -21.49 -0.18 4.44
N VAL A 8 -21.31 0.64 3.40
CA VAL A 8 -20.12 0.59 2.53
C VAL A 8 -18.89 1.08 3.27
N LEU A 9 -19.01 2.19 4.01
CA LEU A 9 -17.90 2.74 4.79
C LEU A 9 -17.44 1.78 5.89
N VAL A 10 -18.38 1.15 6.59
CA VAL A 10 -18.07 0.11 7.58
C VAL A 10 -17.34 -1.05 6.91
N ALA A 11 -17.85 -1.56 5.78
CA ALA A 11 -17.18 -2.64 5.06
C ALA A 11 -15.75 -2.26 4.61
N LEU A 12 -15.55 -1.05 4.07
CA LEU A 12 -14.24 -0.55 3.64
C LEU A 12 -13.24 -0.47 4.81
N SER A 13 -13.69 -0.05 5.99
CA SER A 13 -12.83 0.05 7.18
C SER A 13 -12.29 -1.31 7.66
N THR A 14 -12.95 -2.41 7.28
CA THR A 14 -12.54 -3.77 7.66
C THR A 14 -11.67 -4.46 6.61
N LEU A 15 -11.39 -3.80 5.49
CA LEU A 15 -10.57 -4.37 4.43
C LEU A 15 -9.12 -4.49 4.90
N HIS A 16 -8.56 -5.67 4.64
CA HIS A 16 -7.16 -5.95 4.87
C HIS A 16 -6.41 -5.87 3.54
N PRO A 17 -5.14 -5.43 3.53
CA PRO A 17 -4.31 -5.49 2.35
C PRO A 17 -4.24 -6.92 1.79
N VAL A 18 -4.29 -7.04 0.47
CA VAL A 18 -4.06 -8.32 -0.20
C VAL A 18 -2.57 -8.63 -0.13
N THR A 19 -2.21 -9.87 0.22
CA THR A 19 -0.81 -10.32 0.26
C THR A 19 -0.07 -9.98 -1.05
N GLY A 20 1.11 -9.35 -0.93
CA GLY A 20 1.94 -8.95 -2.07
C GLY A 20 1.49 -7.67 -2.81
N ARG A 21 0.52 -6.92 -2.28
CA ARG A 21 0.24 -5.53 -2.68
C ARG A 21 0.68 -4.61 -1.56
N PHE A 22 1.73 -3.82 -1.81
CA PHE A 22 2.31 -2.89 -0.84
C PHE A 22 2.61 -3.52 0.53
N ASP A 23 3.14 -4.74 0.54
CA ASP A 23 3.40 -5.50 1.77
C ASP A 23 4.75 -5.06 2.38
N ALA A 24 4.72 -4.54 3.61
CA ALA A 24 5.87 -3.92 4.26
C ALA A 24 6.47 -4.85 5.33
N ILE A 25 7.70 -5.30 5.09
CA ILE A 25 8.44 -6.19 5.97
C ILE A 25 9.54 -5.39 6.67
N ARG A 26 9.47 -5.30 8.00
CA ARG A 26 10.51 -4.66 8.80
C ARG A 26 11.53 -5.70 9.29
N SER A 27 12.79 -5.45 8.99
CA SER A 27 13.89 -6.24 9.52
C SER A 27 14.20 -5.83 10.97
N PRO A 28 14.72 -6.74 11.81
CA PRO A 28 15.21 -6.41 13.15
C PRO A 28 16.33 -5.36 13.16
N LYS A 29 17.03 -5.17 12.02
CA LYS A 29 18.12 -4.20 11.85
C LYS A 29 17.63 -2.79 11.45
N GLY A 30 16.32 -2.58 11.32
CA GLY A 30 15.73 -1.28 11.01
C GLY A 30 15.45 -1.00 9.53
N TYR A 31 15.83 -1.91 8.61
CA TYR A 31 15.45 -1.79 7.20
C TYR A 31 13.97 -2.15 7.00
N THR A 32 13.32 -1.46 6.07
CA THR A 32 11.98 -1.78 5.59
C THR A 32 12.07 -2.23 4.14
N ALA A 33 11.58 -3.44 3.84
CA ALA A 33 11.40 -3.95 2.49
C ALA A 33 9.93 -3.83 2.10
N ILE A 34 9.66 -3.45 0.86
CA ILE A 34 8.31 -3.40 0.30
C ILE A 34 8.22 -4.43 -0.82
N VAL A 35 7.21 -5.31 -0.76
CA VAL A 35 6.92 -6.32 -1.78
C VAL A 35 5.67 -5.89 -2.54
N ASP A 36 5.82 -5.67 -3.85
CA ASP A 36 4.71 -5.35 -4.76
C ASP A 36 4.86 -6.09 -6.09
N TYR A 37 3.74 -6.52 -6.68
CA TYR A 37 3.70 -7.23 -7.96
C TYR A 37 3.69 -6.32 -9.20
N ALA A 38 3.97 -5.02 -9.03
CA ALA A 38 4.10 -4.08 -10.14
C ALA A 38 5.09 -4.59 -11.21
N HIS A 39 4.56 -4.94 -12.38
CA HIS A 39 5.31 -5.43 -13.54
C HIS A 39 5.04 -4.60 -14.80
N THR A 40 4.27 -3.51 -14.69
CA THR A 40 4.09 -2.51 -15.73
C THR A 40 4.79 -1.21 -15.32
N PRO A 41 5.26 -0.38 -16.27
CA PRO A 41 5.94 0.88 -15.96
C PRO A 41 5.10 1.81 -15.07
N ASP A 42 3.81 1.95 -15.37
CA ASP A 42 2.90 2.82 -14.59
C ASP A 42 2.71 2.30 -13.16
N ALA A 43 2.57 0.98 -12.98
CA ALA A 43 2.44 0.39 -11.66
C ALA A 43 3.71 0.61 -10.82
N LEU A 44 4.89 0.49 -11.43
CA LEU A 44 6.16 0.72 -10.74
C LEU A 44 6.29 2.18 -10.28
N VAL A 45 5.90 3.15 -11.12
CA VAL A 45 5.89 4.58 -10.75
C VAL A 45 4.97 4.83 -9.56
N ASN A 46 3.77 4.24 -9.57
CA ASN A 46 2.82 4.39 -8.47
C ASN A 46 3.36 3.83 -7.15
N VAL A 47 4.02 2.66 -7.19
CA VAL A 47 4.65 2.05 -6.01
C VAL A 47 5.75 2.96 -5.46
N LEU A 48 6.65 3.47 -6.30
CA LEU A 48 7.74 4.34 -5.87
C LEU A 48 7.23 5.67 -5.29
N ASN A 49 6.19 6.25 -5.88
CA ASN A 49 5.57 7.48 -5.38
C ASN A 49 4.91 7.25 -4.00
N ALA A 50 4.20 6.13 -3.84
CA ALA A 50 3.60 5.77 -2.55
C ALA A 50 4.66 5.57 -1.47
N ILE A 51 5.79 4.92 -1.78
CA ILE A 51 6.93 4.79 -0.85
C ILE A 51 7.48 6.16 -0.44
N HIS A 52 7.68 7.08 -1.39
CA HIS A 52 8.17 8.43 -1.08
C HIS A 52 7.19 9.23 -0.22
N GLY A 53 5.88 9.08 -0.45
CA GLY A 53 4.84 9.73 0.33
C GLY A 53 4.86 9.29 1.79
N VAL A 54 5.02 7.99 2.04
CA VAL A 54 5.11 7.43 3.40
C VAL A 54 6.41 7.86 4.11
N LEU A 55 7.50 8.02 3.37
CA LEU A 55 8.79 8.44 3.92
C LEU A 55 8.93 9.97 4.07
N GLU A 56 7.89 10.75 3.81
CA GLU A 56 7.92 12.23 3.82
C GLU A 56 9.08 12.82 3.00
N GLY A 57 9.50 12.14 1.92
CA GLY A 57 10.64 12.57 1.11
C GLY A 57 12.03 12.37 1.75
N LYS A 58 12.16 11.68 2.88
CA LYS A 58 13.45 11.38 3.56
C LYS A 58 14.33 10.35 2.84
N GLY A 59 13.91 9.88 1.67
CA GLY A 59 14.59 8.87 0.85
C GLY A 59 15.30 9.39 -0.40
N LYS A 60 15.48 10.71 -0.53
CA LYS A 60 16.32 11.32 -1.58
C LYS A 60 17.79 11.32 -1.20
#